data_AF-A0A0F2P9S2-F1
#
_entry.id   AF-A0A0F2P9S2-F1
#
_cell.length_a   1.000
_cell.length_b   1.000
_cell.length_c   1.000
_cell.angle_alpha   90.00
_cell.angle_beta   90.00
_cell.angle_gamma   90.00
#
_symmetry.space_group_name_H-M   'P 1'
#
loop_
_entity.id
_entity.type
_entity.pdbx_description
1 polymer ?
#
loop_
_entity_poly.entity_id
_entity_poly.type
_entity_poly.pdbx_seq_one_letter_code
_entity_poly.pdbx_strand_id
1 'polypeptide(L)'
;MTTQKPDSSKLDRVLAQQRDYIAKREQGYREQALKLYPWICGRCTREFTRANLRELTVHHINHDHDCNPPDGSNWELLCLYCHDEEHNKFESFIRYGSTSEAKRDAATHNPFAGLRDALNSKK
;
A
#
# COMPACT_ATOMS: atom_id res chain seq x y z
N MET A 1 42.28 2.37 37.58
CA MET A 1 41.35 2.96 36.59
C MET A 1 40.02 3.19 37.29
N THR A 2 39.69 4.45 37.57
CA THR A 2 38.46 4.84 38.28
C THR A 2 37.28 4.76 37.33
N THR A 3 36.42 3.77 37.51
CA THR A 3 35.12 3.65 36.85
C THR A 3 34.20 4.74 37.39
N GLN A 4 34.02 5.82 36.63
CA GLN A 4 33.01 6.84 36.94
C GLN A 4 31.62 6.21 36.83
N LYS A 5 30.84 6.27 37.91
CA LYS A 5 29.41 5.94 37.89
C LYS A 5 28.69 6.92 36.94
N PRO A 6 27.83 6.44 36.03
CA PRO A 6 27.08 7.33 35.16
C PRO A 6 26.19 8.26 35.99
N ASP A 7 26.22 9.54 35.63
CA ASP A 7 25.43 10.61 36.23
C ASP A 7 23.94 10.37 35.90
N SER A 8 23.17 9.90 36.87
CA SER A 8 21.77 9.49 36.70
C SER A 8 20.89 10.61 36.15
N SER A 9 21.18 11.87 36.52
CA SER A 9 20.43 13.04 36.06
C SER A 9 20.51 13.27 34.54
N LYS A 10 21.66 12.96 33.94
CA LYS A 10 21.86 13.06 32.49
C LYS A 10 21.15 11.94 31.75
N LEU A 11 21.22 10.72 32.28
CA LEU A 11 20.51 9.57 31.72
C LEU A 11 18.99 9.80 31.74
N ASP A 12 18.44 10.24 32.86
CA ASP A 12 17.01 10.52 33.00
C ASP A 12 16.53 11.59 32.01
N ARG A 13 17.33 12.65 31.80
CA ARG A 13 17.03 13.69 30.81
C ARG A 13 17.02 13.14 29.38
N VAL A 14 17.98 12.30 29.02
CA VAL A 14 18.05 11.68 27.69
C VAL A 14 16.85 10.75 27.47
N LEU A 15 16.48 9.95 28.47
CA LEU A 15 15.32 9.06 28.40
C LEU A 15 14.01 9.84 28.27
N ALA A 16 13.86 10.95 29.01
CA ALA A 16 12.70 11.83 28.89
C ALA A 16 12.60 12.45 27.48
N GLN A 17 13.71 12.96 26.95
CA GLN A 17 13.77 13.51 25.59
C GLN A 17 13.44 12.45 24.52
N GLN A 18 13.90 11.22 24.71
CA GLN A 18 13.59 10.12 23.80
C GLN A 18 12.10 9.76 23.83
N ARG A 19 11.48 9.73 25.02
CA ARG A 19 10.03 9.50 25.18
C ARG A 19 9.21 10.60 24.52
N ASP A 20 9.57 11.86 24.74
CA ASP A 20 8.88 13.01 24.12
C ASP A 20 8.99 12.98 22.59
N TYR A 21 10.17 12.61 22.07
CA TYR A 21 10.39 12.47 20.63
C TYR A 21 9.50 11.36 20.02
N ILE A 22 9.42 10.20 20.68
CA ILE A 22 8.56 9.10 20.24
C ILE A 22 7.09 9.54 20.29
N ALA A 23 6.64 10.12 21.41
CA ALA A 23 5.26 10.55 21.59
C ALA A 23 4.83 11.58 20.53
N LYS A 24 5.69 12.52 20.16
CA LYS A 24 5.41 13.49 19.09
C LYS A 24 5.31 12.84 17.71
N ARG A 25 6.15 11.85 17.41
CA ARG A 25 6.06 11.09 16.15
C ARG A 25 4.79 10.26 16.09
N GLU A 26 4.40 9.63 17.20
CA GLU A 26 3.24 8.75 17.27
C GLU A 26 1.88 9.44 17.07
N GLN A 27 1.84 10.77 17.03
CA GLN A 27 0.61 11.54 16.81
C GLN A 27 0.13 11.49 15.35
N GLY A 28 1.01 11.16 14.40
CA GLY A 28 0.63 11.08 12.98
C GLY A 28 -0.30 9.90 12.68
N TYR A 29 -1.19 10.08 11.71
CA TYR A 29 -2.06 8.99 11.21
C TYR A 29 -1.23 7.80 10.69
N ARG A 30 -0.02 8.07 10.18
CA ARG A 30 0.91 7.03 9.73
C ARG A 30 1.31 6.10 10.86
N GLU A 31 1.76 6.66 11.97
CA GLU A 31 2.19 5.89 13.13
C GLU A 31 1.02 5.15 13.78
N GLN A 32 -0.18 5.73 13.76
CA GLN A 32 -1.40 5.06 14.19
C GLN A 32 -1.75 3.86 13.30
N ALA A 33 -1.74 4.03 11.98
CA ALA A 33 -1.99 2.95 11.03
C ALA A 33 -0.97 1.80 11.17
N LEU A 34 0.32 2.12 11.34
CA LEU A 34 1.38 1.12 11.54
C LEU A 34 1.27 0.33 12.86
N LYS A 35 0.49 0.82 13.83
CA LYS A 35 0.15 0.09 15.07
C LYS A 35 -1.10 -0.78 14.92
N LEU A 36 -2.06 -0.36 14.09
CA LEU A 36 -3.33 -1.06 13.87
C LEU A 36 -3.20 -2.21 12.87
N TYR A 37 -2.39 -2.04 11.82
CA TYR A 37 -2.32 -2.97 10.69
C TYR A 37 -1.01 -3.76 10.64
N PRO A 38 -1.04 -4.99 10.10
CA PRO A 38 0.18 -5.73 9.82
C PRO A 38 1.03 -5.01 8.77
N TRP A 39 2.36 -5.17 8.83
CA TRP A 39 3.29 -4.55 7.88
C TRP A 39 3.30 -5.30 6.53
N ILE A 40 2.14 -5.36 5.90
CA ILE A 40 1.86 -6.08 4.66
C ILE A 40 1.06 -5.16 3.76
N CYS A 41 1.41 -5.10 2.47
CA CYS A 41 0.62 -4.35 1.50
C CYS A 41 -0.74 -5.04 1.28
N GLY A 42 -1.83 -4.29 1.46
CA GLY A 42 -3.20 -4.79 1.27
C GLY A 42 -3.57 -5.19 -0.17
N ARG A 43 -2.74 -4.88 -1.17
CA ARG A 43 -2.99 -5.16 -2.60
C ARG A 43 -2.12 -6.27 -3.17
N CYS A 44 -0.79 -6.16 -3.01
CA CYS A 44 0.16 -7.14 -3.57
C CYS A 44 0.73 -8.12 -2.53
N THR A 45 0.25 -8.06 -1.29
CA THR A 45 0.67 -8.92 -0.16
C THR A 45 2.18 -8.93 0.15
N ARG A 46 2.95 -7.98 -0.41
CA ARG A 46 4.35 -7.78 -0.08
C ARG A 46 4.49 -7.45 1.41
N GLU A 47 5.34 -8.20 2.10
CA GLU A 47 5.66 -7.97 3.51
C GLU A 47 6.81 -6.97 3.69
N PHE A 48 6.76 -6.25 4.80
CA PHE A 48 7.73 -5.23 5.17
C PHE A 48 8.34 -5.53 6.54
N THR A 49 9.61 -5.16 6.66
CA THR A 49 10.40 -5.23 7.87
C THR A 49 10.78 -3.82 8.30
N ARG A 50 11.36 -3.69 9.49
CA ARG A 50 11.85 -2.39 10.00
C ARG A 50 12.82 -1.69 9.04
N ALA A 51 13.58 -2.44 8.23
CA ALA A 51 14.57 -1.88 7.31
C ALA A 51 13.92 -1.15 6.10
N ASN A 52 12.78 -1.65 5.63
CA ASN A 52 12.09 -1.13 4.44
C ASN A 52 10.69 -0.55 4.76
N LEU A 53 10.29 -0.44 6.03
CA LEU A 53 8.97 0.06 6.46
C LEU A 53 8.64 1.46 5.92
N ARG A 54 9.64 2.26 5.57
CA ARG A 54 9.45 3.57 4.92
C ARG A 54 8.71 3.48 3.58
N GLU A 55 8.78 2.32 2.91
CA GLU A 55 8.12 2.03 1.62
C GLU A 55 6.67 1.58 1.78
N LEU A 56 6.21 1.32 3.01
CA LEU A 56 4.81 1.05 3.32
C LEU A 56 4.13 2.35 3.70
N THR A 57 3.14 2.78 2.95
CA THR A 57 2.45 4.06 3.07
C THR A 57 1.00 3.89 3.47
N VAL A 58 0.42 4.90 4.11
CA VAL A 58 -1.02 4.96 4.38
C VAL A 58 -1.69 5.56 3.17
N HIS A 59 -2.72 4.88 2.69
CA HIS A 59 -3.65 5.37 1.69
C HIS A 59 -5.02 5.62 2.34
N HIS A 60 -5.66 6.75 2.04
CA HIS A 60 -7.00 7.09 2.51
C HIS A 60 -8.04 6.53 1.53
N ILE A 61 -8.85 5.56 1.97
CA ILE A 61 -9.79 4.81 1.12
C ILE A 61 -10.78 5.75 0.43
N ASN A 62 -11.30 6.75 1.15
CA ASN A 62 -12.22 7.76 0.60
C ASN A 62 -11.51 8.93 -0.12
N HIS A 63 -10.17 8.91 -0.21
CA HIS A 63 -9.31 9.96 -0.80
C HIS A 63 -9.35 11.32 -0.07
N ASP A 64 -10.01 11.40 1.09
CA ASP A 64 -10.03 12.57 1.96
C ASP A 64 -8.96 12.42 3.07
N HIS A 65 -7.93 13.27 2.98
CA HIS A 65 -6.78 13.25 3.88
C HIS A 65 -7.09 13.86 5.27
N ASP A 66 -8.21 14.58 5.40
CA ASP A 66 -8.66 15.15 6.67
C ASP A 66 -9.52 14.15 7.47
N CYS A 67 -10.10 13.14 6.78
CA CYS A 67 -10.89 12.08 7.39
C CYS A 67 -9.99 11.00 8.05
N ASN A 68 -9.62 11.23 9.31
CA ASN A 68 -8.69 10.39 10.07
C ASN A 68 -9.36 9.75 11.30
N PRO A 69 -10.25 8.75 11.11
CA PRO A 69 -10.92 8.11 12.23
C PRO A 69 -9.91 7.28 13.06
N PRO A 70 -10.01 7.30 14.41
CA PRO A 70 -9.01 6.68 15.29
C PRO A 70 -9.00 5.15 15.25
N ASP A 71 -10.04 4.53 14.70
CA ASP A 71 -10.12 3.08 14.47
C ASP A 71 -9.43 2.65 13.16
N GLY A 72 -8.93 3.60 12.38
CA GLY A 72 -8.26 3.38 11.10
C GLY A 72 -9.20 3.00 9.96
N SER A 73 -10.53 3.02 10.14
CA SER A 73 -11.50 2.55 9.14
C SER A 73 -11.40 3.20 7.73
N ASN A 74 -10.75 4.36 7.61
CA ASN A 74 -10.48 5.03 6.34
C ASN A 74 -9.06 4.78 5.78
N TRP A 75 -8.25 3.91 6.37
CA TRP A 75 -6.86 3.71 6.00
C TRP A 75 -6.63 2.31 5.44
N GLU A 76 -5.74 2.21 4.45
CA GLU A 76 -5.10 0.95 4.07
C GLU A 76 -3.57 1.13 3.95
N LEU A 77 -2.82 0.07 4.25
CA LEU A 77 -1.36 0.07 4.08
C LEU A 77 -0.97 -0.48 2.72
N LEU A 78 -0.29 0.34 1.91
CA LEU A 78 0.13 0.02 0.55
C LEU A 78 1.63 0.18 0.36
N CYS A 79 2.24 -0.65 -0.49
CA CYS A 79 3.56 -0.34 -1.00
C CYS A 79 3.48 0.87 -1.94
N LEU A 80 4.59 1.59 -2.12
CA LEU A 80 4.68 2.76 -3.01
C LEU A 80 4.01 2.53 -4.37
N TYR A 81 4.28 1.39 -5.01
CA TYR A 81 3.72 1.08 -6.34
C TYR A 81 2.20 0.87 -6.32
N CYS A 82 1.68 0.14 -5.34
CA CYS A 82 0.24 -0.07 -5.23
C CYS A 82 -0.49 1.21 -4.81
N HIS A 83 0.17 2.08 -4.06
CA HIS A 83 -0.38 3.36 -3.66
C HIS A 83 -0.53 4.29 -4.87
N ASP A 84 0.53 4.46 -5.64
CA ASP A 84 0.51 5.28 -6.86
C ASP A 84 -0.52 4.76 -7.86
N GLU A 85 -0.63 3.44 -8.02
CA GLU A 85 -1.62 2.82 -8.90
C GLU A 85 -3.06 3.08 -8.45
N GLU A 86 -3.35 3.09 -7.14
CA GLU A 86 -4.70 3.41 -6.66
C GLU A 86 -5.07 4.86 -6.95
N HIS A 87 -4.13 5.80 -6.75
CA HIS A 87 -4.33 7.20 -7.15
C HIS A 87 -4.54 7.33 -8.66
N ASN A 88 -3.75 6.63 -9.49
CA ASN A 88 -3.90 6.64 -10.93
C ASN A 88 -5.28 6.13 -11.38
N LYS A 89 -5.79 5.07 -10.74
CA LYS A 89 -7.13 4.54 -11.00
C LYS A 89 -8.22 5.55 -10.63
N PHE A 90 -8.09 6.18 -9.48
CA PHE A 90 -9.05 7.20 -9.06
C PHE A 90 -9.04 8.42 -9.99
N GLU A 91 -7.87 8.93 -10.33
CA GLU A 91 -7.73 10.02 -11.31
C GLU A 91 -8.33 9.65 -12.67
N SER A 92 -8.07 8.43 -13.14
CA SER A 92 -8.63 7.91 -14.39
C SER A 92 -10.15 7.82 -14.32
N PHE A 93 -10.70 7.34 -13.20
CA PHE A 93 -12.14 7.28 -12.97
C PHE A 93 -12.78 8.67 -12.94
N ILE A 94 -12.16 9.64 -12.26
CA ILE A 94 -12.66 11.03 -12.24
C ILE A 94 -12.61 11.65 -13.65
N ARG A 95 -11.56 11.38 -14.41
CA ARG A 95 -11.35 11.97 -15.75
C ARG A 95 -12.25 11.35 -16.83
N TYR A 96 -12.40 10.03 -16.82
CA TYR A 96 -13.04 9.29 -17.90
C TYR A 96 -14.37 8.62 -17.51
N GLY A 97 -14.72 8.62 -16.23
CA GLY A 97 -15.86 7.90 -15.69
C GLY A 97 -15.67 6.39 -15.70
N SER A 98 -16.75 5.67 -15.34
CA SER A 98 -16.79 4.22 -15.51
C SER A 98 -17.01 3.88 -16.98
N THR A 99 -16.09 3.13 -17.59
CA THR A 99 -16.31 2.56 -18.92
C THR A 99 -17.10 1.27 -18.78
N SER A 100 -18.31 1.21 -19.33
CA SER A 100 -18.99 -0.06 -19.57
C SER A 100 -18.38 -0.72 -20.81
N GLU A 101 -18.05 -2.01 -20.70
CA GLU A 101 -17.72 -2.77 -21.91
C GLU A 101 -18.95 -2.81 -22.81
N ALA A 102 -18.78 -2.35 -24.05
CA ALA A 102 -19.79 -2.58 -25.07
C ALA A 102 -20.01 -4.08 -25.19
N LYS A 103 -21.27 -4.52 -25.11
CA LYS A 103 -21.64 -5.93 -25.32
C LYS A 103 -21.05 -6.38 -26.65
N ARG A 104 -20.02 -7.22 -26.62
CA ARG A 104 -19.42 -7.81 -27.81
C ARG A 104 -20.21 -9.05 -28.16
N ASP A 105 -20.67 -9.15 -29.40
CA ASP A 105 -21.24 -10.37 -29.92
C ASP A 105 -20.18 -11.47 -29.95
N ALA A 106 -20.61 -12.72 -29.74
CA ALA A 106 -19.70 -13.86 -29.78
C ALA A 106 -19.05 -13.97 -31.17
N ALA A 107 -17.72 -14.17 -31.20
CA ALA A 107 -17.00 -14.37 -32.45
C ALA A 107 -17.49 -15.65 -33.15
N THR A 108 -18.07 -15.52 -34.33
CA THR A 108 -18.56 -16.64 -35.15
C THR A 108 -17.50 -17.19 -36.11
N HIS A 109 -16.34 -16.52 -36.21
CA HIS A 109 -15.27 -16.91 -37.10
C HIS A 109 -14.57 -18.18 -36.59
N ASN A 110 -14.51 -19.23 -37.42
CA ASN A 110 -13.76 -20.45 -37.15
C ASN A 110 -12.48 -20.52 -38.01
N PRO A 111 -11.33 -19.99 -37.53
CA PRO A 111 -10.10 -19.89 -38.32
C PRO A 111 -9.45 -21.23 -38.65
N PHE A 112 -9.87 -22.31 -37.99
CA PHE A 112 -9.30 -23.65 -38.17
C PHE A 112 -10.29 -24.64 -38.81
N ALA A 113 -11.41 -24.16 -39.36
CA ALA A 113 -12.43 -25.00 -39.98
C ALA A 113 -11.86 -25.96 -41.05
N GLY A 114 -10.86 -25.50 -41.82
CA GLY A 114 -10.18 -26.31 -42.84
C GLY A 114 -8.84 -26.90 -42.42
N LEU A 115 -8.44 -26.79 -41.14
CA LEU A 115 -7.10 -27.17 -40.70
C LEU A 115 -6.84 -28.67 -40.90
N ARG A 116 -7.84 -29.52 -40.64
CA ARG A 116 -7.72 -30.97 -40.83
C ARG A 116 -7.43 -31.34 -42.28
N ASP A 117 -8.12 -30.70 -43.22
CA ASP A 117 -7.96 -31.00 -44.64
C ASP A 117 -6.63 -30.46 -45.18
N ALA A 118 -6.18 -29.30 -44.66
CA ALA A 118 -4.85 -28.74 -44.94
C ALA A 118 -3.70 -29.62 -44.41
N LEU A 119 -3.89 -30.31 -43.28
CA LEU A 119 -2.91 -31.25 -42.74
C LEU A 119 -2.86 -32.55 -43.54
N ASN A 120 -4.01 -33.04 -44.01
CA ASN A 120 -4.10 -34.28 -44.79
C ASN A 120 -3.62 -34.14 -46.24
N SER A 121 -3.64 -32.93 -46.79
CA SER A 121 -3.18 -32.62 -48.16
C SER A 121 -1.66 -32.40 -48.28
N LYS A 122 -0.94 -32.33 -47.15
CA LYS A 122 0.54 -32.27 -47.10
C LYS A 122 1.21 -33.65 -47.05
N LYS A 123 0.69 -34.63 -47.77
CA LYS A 123 1.29 -35.97 -47.88
C LYS A 123 2.24 -36.06 -49.06
#